data_AF-A0A9W5RZI0-F1
#
_entry.id   AF-A0A9W5RZI0-F1
#
_cell.length_a   1.000
_cell.length_b   1.000
_cell.length_c   1.000
_cell.angle_alpha   90.00
_cell.angle_beta   90.00
_cell.angle_gamma   90.00
#
_symmetry.space_group_name_H-M   'P 1'
#
loop_
_entity.id
_entity.type
_entity.pdbx_description
1 polymer ?
#
loop_
_entity_poly.entity_id
_entity_poly.type
_entity_poly.pdbx_seq_one_letter_code
_entity_poly.pdbx_strand_id
1 'polypeptide(L)'
;MLKRLLGMIGALTILFASPLSVFADARADMSTADAFVRQAIQKAQQNDIQGAKAAFEQYKSQWLNKEDGVKEASRQAYKDIENAMGMIQYSLAQDPVQPEKVTQAFRDLSLVLQKFITGGYPIESAAPASGNKPTLSAFIDSIRAAKQMLTQNDTAGAKSAIDQIQSSWLDVEAVVVAQSSQVYAAMEQDMVTAKALLIQNPQDSSAALQVLDRMITNLTPLAKKTSYTFLDAAMILLREGLEALLVVAALLTFLQRSGNKEKQKWIWSGVGAGLGLSMLLAIIVQLLFSSGTFGNNNALIGGWTALFAAAMLLYVSHWLHSNSSIDRWQKYIKNKTTQALAKGSLISLAFLSFLAVFREGTETVLFYIGMAPSIGLTGLLLGFGIGSAILLVIGGLIIFVG
;
A
#
# COMPACT_ATOMS: atom_id res chain seq x y z
N MET A 1 -36.14 16.92 5.24
CA MET A 1 -34.95 16.29 4.61
C MET A 1 -33.68 17.14 4.73
N LEU A 2 -33.74 18.48 4.65
CA LEU A 2 -32.56 19.36 4.75
C LEU A 2 -31.79 19.32 6.10
N LYS A 3 -32.46 19.09 7.24
CA LYS A 3 -31.81 19.03 8.56
C LYS A 3 -30.98 17.77 8.81
N ARG A 4 -31.19 16.69 8.04
CA ARG A 4 -30.35 15.48 8.10
C ARG A 4 -29.12 15.56 7.18
N LEU A 5 -29.12 16.48 6.22
CA LEU A 5 -28.00 16.74 5.32
C LEU A 5 -26.96 17.69 5.92
N LEU A 6 -27.37 18.63 6.79
CA LEU A 6 -26.41 19.45 7.56
C LEU A 6 -25.72 18.68 8.70
N GLY A 7 -26.32 17.61 9.21
CA GLY A 7 -25.71 16.76 10.25
C GLY A 7 -24.52 15.93 9.76
N MET A 8 -24.46 15.61 8.45
CA MET A 8 -23.32 14.88 7.86
C MET A 8 -22.16 15.79 7.46
N ILE A 9 -22.37 17.10 7.32
CA ILE A 9 -21.30 18.06 7.03
C ILE A 9 -20.60 18.50 8.33
N GLY A 10 -21.29 18.44 9.47
CA GLY A 10 -20.71 18.76 10.80
C GLY A 10 -19.78 17.70 11.40
N ALA A 11 -19.69 16.50 10.80
CA ALA A 11 -18.80 15.43 11.26
C ALA A 11 -17.37 15.56 10.70
N LEU A 12 -17.12 16.51 9.79
CA LEU A 12 -15.82 16.66 9.12
C LEU A 12 -14.86 17.66 9.79
N THR A 13 -15.25 18.31 10.89
CA THR A 13 -14.46 19.42 11.49
C THR A 13 -13.86 19.13 12.87
N ILE A 14 -13.91 17.90 13.39
CA ILE A 14 -13.31 17.55 14.70
C ILE A 14 -12.18 16.52 14.56
N LEU A 15 -11.33 16.67 13.55
CA LEU A 15 -10.10 15.86 13.39
C LEU A 15 -8.84 16.70 13.14
N PHE A 16 -8.90 18.00 13.42
CA PHE A 16 -7.74 18.91 13.34
C PHE A 16 -7.18 19.25 14.74
N ALA A 17 -7.02 18.25 15.60
CA ALA A 17 -6.10 18.36 16.73
C ALA A 17 -4.72 17.93 16.24
N SER A 18 -3.80 18.89 16.12
CA SER A 18 -2.42 18.69 15.72
C SER A 18 -1.76 17.53 16.49
N PRO A 19 -1.02 16.61 15.83
CA PRO A 19 -0.32 15.53 16.52
C PRO A 19 0.96 16.06 17.16
N LEU A 20 0.83 16.71 18.33
CA LEU A 20 1.99 17.15 19.12
C LEU A 20 2.34 16.19 20.26
N SER A 21 1.59 15.09 20.43
CA SER A 21 1.72 14.20 21.60
C SER A 21 2.46 12.89 21.34
N VAL A 22 2.51 12.39 20.11
CA VAL A 22 3.04 11.03 19.81
C VAL A 22 4.58 10.96 19.93
N PHE A 23 5.28 12.05 19.60
CA PHE A 23 6.75 12.06 19.59
C PHE A 23 7.40 12.10 20.99
N ALA A 24 6.68 12.62 21.99
CA ALA A 24 7.17 12.67 23.36
C ALA A 24 7.25 11.27 23.97
N ASP A 25 6.29 10.40 23.64
CA ASP A 25 6.26 9.01 24.08
C ASP A 25 7.41 8.20 23.48
N ALA A 26 7.68 8.34 22.17
CA ALA A 26 8.75 7.58 21.49
C ALA A 26 10.15 7.78 22.10
N ARG A 27 10.50 9.02 22.51
CA ARG A 27 11.81 9.30 23.15
C ARG A 27 11.88 8.73 24.57
N ALA A 28 10.80 8.86 25.36
CA ALA A 28 10.73 8.28 26.70
C ALA A 28 10.79 6.74 26.64
N ASP A 29 10.13 6.17 25.63
CA ASP A 29 10.13 4.76 25.33
C ASP A 29 11.52 4.21 25.03
N MET A 30 12.29 4.92 24.20
CA MET A 30 13.68 4.58 23.89
C MET A 30 14.61 4.78 25.09
N SER A 31 14.35 5.77 25.95
CA SER A 31 15.11 5.93 27.19
C SER A 31 14.95 4.73 28.12
N THR A 32 13.77 4.12 28.17
CA THR A 32 13.53 2.91 28.95
C THR A 32 14.23 1.69 28.32
N ALA A 33 14.17 1.57 26.99
CA ALA A 33 14.81 0.48 26.26
C ALA A 33 16.36 0.52 26.35
N ASP A 34 16.98 1.72 26.33
CA ASP A 34 18.44 1.91 26.43
C ASP A 34 19.03 1.33 27.73
N ALA A 35 18.23 1.16 28.80
CA ALA A 35 18.68 0.50 30.03
C ALA A 35 19.17 -0.94 29.78
N PHE A 36 18.49 -1.70 28.91
CA PHE A 36 18.90 -3.06 28.54
C PHE A 36 20.17 -3.07 27.70
N VAL A 37 20.35 -2.09 26.83
CA VAL A 37 21.60 -1.94 26.05
C VAL A 37 22.77 -1.64 26.98
N ARG A 38 22.60 -0.75 27.96
CA ARG A 38 23.62 -0.47 28.98
C ARG A 38 23.97 -1.70 29.81
N GLN A 39 22.97 -2.52 30.17
CA GLN A 39 23.20 -3.80 30.83
C GLN A 39 24.01 -4.74 29.94
N ALA A 40 23.69 -4.83 28.65
CA ALA A 40 24.44 -5.65 27.70
C ALA A 40 25.90 -5.19 27.58
N ILE A 41 26.16 -3.88 27.56
CA ILE A 41 27.52 -3.31 27.56
C ILE A 41 28.29 -3.77 28.81
N GLN A 42 27.70 -3.68 30.00
CA GLN A 42 28.36 -4.10 31.25
C GLN A 42 28.71 -5.59 31.23
N LYS A 43 27.79 -6.43 30.75
CA LYS A 43 28.01 -7.88 30.63
C LYS A 43 29.11 -8.21 29.62
N ALA A 44 29.10 -7.55 28.45
CA ALA A 44 30.12 -7.74 27.42
C ALA A 44 31.53 -7.34 27.91
N GLN A 45 31.64 -6.24 28.68
CA GLN A 45 32.90 -5.81 29.31
C GLN A 45 33.44 -6.83 30.33
N GLN A 46 32.57 -7.58 30.98
CA GLN A 46 32.92 -8.67 31.91
C GLN A 46 33.21 -9.99 31.18
N ASN A 47 33.25 -9.98 29.84
CA ASN A 47 33.36 -11.16 28.99
C ASN A 47 32.18 -12.16 29.14
N ASP A 48 31.07 -11.72 29.74
CA ASP A 48 29.81 -12.48 29.85
C ASP A 48 28.98 -12.29 28.58
N ILE A 49 29.40 -12.93 27.49
CA ILE A 49 28.74 -12.82 26.17
C ILE A 49 27.32 -13.38 26.20
N GLN A 50 27.07 -14.45 26.97
CA GLN A 50 25.73 -15.01 27.10
C GLN A 50 24.80 -14.04 27.84
N GLY A 51 25.26 -13.42 28.93
CA GLY A 51 24.52 -12.39 29.64
C GLY A 51 24.27 -11.15 28.77
N ALA A 52 25.26 -10.73 27.97
CA ALA A 52 25.10 -9.63 27.02
C ALA A 52 24.04 -9.94 25.95
N LYS A 53 24.06 -11.17 25.41
CA LYS A 53 23.03 -11.64 24.46
C LYS A 53 21.65 -11.66 25.09
N ALA A 54 21.51 -12.15 26.33
CA ALA A 54 20.22 -12.18 27.02
C ALA A 54 19.64 -10.76 27.25
N ALA A 55 20.48 -9.81 27.66
CA ALA A 55 20.06 -8.40 27.81
C ALA A 55 19.67 -7.78 26.45
N PHE A 56 20.40 -8.12 25.38
CA PHE A 56 20.06 -7.66 24.03
C PHE A 56 18.71 -8.21 23.53
N GLU A 57 18.37 -9.46 23.82
CA GLU A 57 17.06 -10.01 23.48
C GLU A 57 15.92 -9.31 24.24
N GLN A 58 16.17 -8.86 25.49
CA GLN A 58 15.21 -8.03 26.24
C GLN A 58 15.02 -6.66 25.57
N TYR A 59 16.11 -6.03 25.12
CA TYR A 59 16.04 -4.81 24.34
C TYR A 59 15.24 -5.00 23.04
N LYS A 60 15.53 -6.05 22.26
CA LYS A 60 14.81 -6.37 21.01
C LYS A 60 13.30 -6.53 21.23
N SER A 61 12.91 -7.19 22.33
CA SER A 61 11.50 -7.34 22.69
C SER A 61 10.82 -5.98 22.96
N GLN A 62 11.51 -5.04 23.61
CA GLN A 62 10.99 -3.68 23.79
C GLN A 62 10.93 -2.92 22.47
N TRP A 63 11.97 -3.04 21.65
CA TRP A 63 12.08 -2.39 20.34
C TRP A 63 10.90 -2.73 19.42
N LEU A 64 10.55 -4.02 19.29
CA LEU A 64 9.44 -4.48 18.44
C LEU A 64 8.09 -3.82 18.77
N ASN A 65 7.88 -3.42 20.02
CA ASN A 65 6.64 -2.77 20.44
C ASN A 65 6.66 -1.24 20.30
N LYS A 66 7.82 -0.65 20.03
CA LYS A 66 8.08 0.79 20.10
C LYS A 66 8.67 1.36 18.80
N GLU A 67 9.09 0.50 17.86
CA GLU A 67 9.77 0.90 16.63
C GLU A 67 8.94 1.83 15.75
N ASP A 68 7.61 1.66 15.71
CA ASP A 68 6.71 2.49 14.92
C ASP A 68 6.77 3.96 15.35
N GLY A 69 6.83 4.21 16.67
CA GLY A 69 6.99 5.57 17.19
C GLY A 69 8.32 6.22 16.79
N VAL A 70 9.38 5.42 16.64
CA VAL A 70 10.68 5.89 16.15
C VAL A 70 10.66 6.11 14.64
N LYS A 71 10.04 5.20 13.87
CA LYS A 71 9.82 5.34 12.41
C LYS A 71 9.05 6.61 12.09
N GLU A 72 8.03 6.94 12.88
CA GLU A 72 7.24 8.16 12.76
C GLU A 72 8.03 9.42 13.13
N ALA A 73 8.83 9.36 14.20
CA ALA A 73 9.64 10.49 14.65
C ALA A 73 10.76 10.84 13.68
N SER A 74 11.47 9.84 13.17
CA SER A 74 12.56 10.01 12.22
C SER A 74 12.92 8.68 11.56
N ARG A 75 12.71 8.58 10.24
CA ARG A 75 13.17 7.41 9.47
C ARG A 75 14.68 7.22 9.57
N GLN A 76 15.43 8.31 9.69
CA GLN A 76 16.89 8.22 9.85
C GLN A 76 17.26 7.61 11.20
N ALA A 77 16.57 7.97 12.28
CA ALA A 77 16.82 7.36 13.59
C ALA A 77 16.53 5.87 13.58
N TYR A 78 15.39 5.46 13.02
CA TYR A 78 15.03 4.05 12.88
C TYR A 78 16.12 3.26 12.13
N LYS A 79 16.57 3.76 10.96
CA LYS A 79 17.63 3.13 10.17
C LYS A 79 18.94 3.00 10.93
N ASP A 80 19.36 4.04 11.65
CA ASP A 80 20.62 4.02 12.40
C ASP A 80 20.54 3.00 13.55
N ILE A 81 19.36 2.85 14.19
CA ILE A 81 19.13 1.87 15.26
C ILE A 81 19.16 0.44 14.71
N GLU A 82 18.40 0.16 13.65
CA GLU A 82 18.39 -1.17 13.00
C GLU A 82 19.79 -1.59 12.54
N ASN A 83 20.54 -0.66 11.95
CA ASN A 83 21.91 -0.91 11.55
C ASN A 83 22.80 -1.28 12.73
N ALA A 84 22.73 -0.54 13.83
CA ALA A 84 23.50 -0.85 15.04
C ALA A 84 23.09 -2.21 15.65
N MET A 85 21.78 -2.51 15.66
CA MET A 85 21.25 -3.81 16.13
C MET A 85 21.76 -4.97 15.29
N GLY A 86 21.73 -4.85 13.96
CA GLY A 86 22.24 -5.89 13.08
C GLY A 86 23.75 -6.08 13.20
N MET A 87 24.53 -5.01 13.45
CA MET A 87 25.97 -5.13 13.72
C MET A 87 26.25 -5.89 15.02
N ILE A 88 25.41 -5.73 16.04
CA ILE A 88 25.47 -6.56 17.26
C ILE A 88 25.23 -8.03 16.89
N GLN A 89 24.15 -8.33 16.16
CA GLN A 89 23.85 -9.70 15.74
C GLN A 89 24.99 -10.33 14.93
N TYR A 90 25.53 -9.58 13.97
CA TYR A 90 26.67 -9.99 13.16
C TYR A 90 27.90 -10.30 14.03
N SER A 91 28.25 -9.42 14.97
CA SER A 91 29.40 -9.61 15.87
C SER A 91 29.23 -10.82 16.81
N LEU A 92 28.01 -11.08 17.28
CA LEU A 92 27.67 -12.23 18.12
C LEU A 92 27.64 -13.56 17.35
N ALA A 93 27.46 -13.51 16.03
CA ALA A 93 27.41 -14.68 15.16
C ALA A 93 28.79 -15.13 14.65
N GLN A 94 29.85 -14.34 14.88
CA GLN A 94 31.21 -14.71 14.48
C GLN A 94 31.73 -15.90 15.29
N ASP A 95 32.50 -16.78 14.65
CA ASP A 95 33.17 -17.91 15.29
C ASP A 95 34.70 -17.85 15.00
N PRO A 96 35.56 -17.61 16.02
CA PRO A 96 35.22 -17.34 17.42
C PRO A 96 34.65 -15.93 17.61
N VAL A 97 33.76 -15.78 18.60
CA VAL A 97 33.21 -14.47 18.99
C VAL A 97 34.34 -13.57 19.51
N GLN A 98 34.35 -12.31 19.08
CA GLN A 98 35.33 -11.30 19.48
C GLN A 98 34.70 -10.32 20.50
N PRO A 99 35.00 -10.45 21.82
CA PRO A 99 34.33 -9.67 22.86
C PRO A 99 34.45 -8.15 22.71
N GLU A 100 35.60 -7.68 22.20
CA GLU A 100 35.83 -6.26 21.95
C GLU A 100 34.88 -5.71 20.86
N LYS A 101 34.69 -6.45 19.76
CA LYS A 101 33.78 -6.07 18.67
C LYS A 101 32.33 -6.08 19.13
N VAL A 102 31.94 -7.09 19.92
CA VAL A 102 30.60 -7.18 20.52
C VAL A 102 30.36 -5.98 21.45
N THR A 103 31.32 -5.66 22.32
CA THR A 103 31.24 -4.51 23.23
C THR A 103 31.13 -3.20 22.45
N GLN A 104 31.91 -3.03 21.38
CA GLN A 104 31.86 -1.83 20.54
C GLN A 104 30.50 -1.71 19.84
N ALA A 105 29.98 -2.78 19.26
CA ALA A 105 28.67 -2.76 18.60
C ALA A 105 27.54 -2.35 19.57
N PHE A 106 27.58 -2.80 20.83
CA PHE A 106 26.64 -2.34 21.86
C PHE A 106 26.80 -0.86 22.21
N ARG A 107 28.03 -0.34 22.25
CA ARG A 107 28.29 1.09 22.49
C ARG A 107 27.75 1.94 21.33
N ASP A 108 27.92 1.48 20.11
CA ASP A 108 27.42 2.17 18.92
C ASP A 108 25.89 2.25 18.92
N LEU A 109 25.20 1.16 19.30
CA LEU A 109 23.74 1.19 19.50
C LEU A 109 23.33 2.18 20.58
N SER A 110 24.00 2.19 21.74
CA SER A 110 23.68 3.14 22.81
C SER A 110 23.91 4.59 22.38
N LEU A 111 24.96 4.88 21.60
CA LEU A 111 25.21 6.21 21.03
C LEU A 111 24.05 6.66 20.13
N VAL A 112 23.61 5.78 19.23
CA VAL A 112 22.49 6.04 18.32
C VAL A 112 21.19 6.30 19.09
N LEU A 113 20.89 5.48 20.11
CA LEU A 113 19.73 5.66 20.97
C LEU A 113 19.78 6.99 21.71
N GLN A 114 20.93 7.34 22.29
CA GLN A 114 21.12 8.61 22.99
C GLN A 114 20.95 9.81 22.06
N LYS A 115 21.44 9.73 20.82
CA LYS A 115 21.20 10.76 19.80
C LYS A 115 19.71 10.92 19.50
N PHE A 116 18.93 9.84 19.46
CA PHE A 116 17.48 9.92 19.29
C PHE A 116 16.76 10.51 20.50
N ILE A 117 17.07 10.02 21.70
CA ILE A 117 16.49 10.48 22.97
C ILE A 117 16.72 11.98 23.16
N THR A 118 17.90 12.49 22.80
CA THR A 118 18.27 13.91 22.92
C THR A 118 17.78 14.79 21.76
N GLY A 119 17.09 14.21 20.76
CA GLY A 119 16.55 14.97 19.63
C GLY A 119 17.57 15.35 18.56
N GLY A 120 18.70 14.64 18.46
CA GLY A 120 19.76 14.86 17.48
C GLY A 120 19.47 14.32 16.07
N TYR A 121 18.24 13.93 15.76
CA TYR A 121 17.80 13.52 14.43
C TYR A 121 16.82 14.53 13.82
N PRO A 122 16.83 14.68 12.48
CA PRO A 122 15.81 15.47 11.82
C PRO A 122 14.43 14.86 12.11
N ILE A 123 13.50 15.74 12.50
CA ILE A 123 12.09 15.38 12.62
C ILE A 123 11.58 15.13 11.21
N GLU A 124 10.91 13.99 11.01
CA GLU A 124 10.26 13.70 9.74
C GLU A 124 9.23 14.80 9.45
N SER A 125 9.50 15.65 8.46
CA SER A 125 8.48 16.56 7.96
C SER A 125 7.49 15.72 7.15
N ALA A 126 6.19 16.00 7.23
CA ALA A 126 5.20 15.38 6.37
C ALA A 126 5.51 15.75 4.91
N ALA A 127 6.41 14.98 4.28
CA ALA A 127 6.70 15.13 2.87
C ALA A 127 5.41 14.86 2.10
N PRO A 128 5.12 15.63 1.04
CA PRO A 128 3.97 15.34 0.21
C PRO A 128 4.08 13.90 -0.28
N ALA A 129 3.00 13.12 -0.14
CA ALA A 129 2.89 11.72 -0.55
C ALA A 129 2.90 11.55 -2.09
N SER A 130 3.67 12.37 -2.80
CA SER A 130 3.72 12.46 -4.26
C SER A 130 4.91 11.71 -4.87
N GLY A 131 5.69 10.96 -4.07
CA GLY A 131 6.64 9.99 -4.60
C GLY A 131 5.94 8.66 -4.82
N ASN A 132 5.93 8.14 -6.05
CA ASN A 132 5.59 6.75 -6.31
C ASN A 132 6.47 5.88 -5.40
N LYS A 133 5.88 5.24 -4.38
CA LYS A 133 6.61 4.29 -3.54
C LYS A 133 7.19 3.19 -4.44
N PRO A 134 8.47 2.83 -4.29
CA PRO A 134 9.09 1.81 -5.12
C PRO A 134 8.34 0.49 -4.99
N THR A 135 8.09 -0.19 -6.11
CA THR A 135 7.52 -1.55 -6.09
C THR A 135 8.56 -2.53 -5.55
N LEU A 136 8.11 -3.69 -5.05
CA LEU A 136 9.03 -4.75 -4.64
C LEU A 136 9.94 -5.21 -5.80
N SER A 137 9.47 -5.15 -7.05
CA SER A 137 10.32 -5.42 -8.22
C SER A 137 11.42 -4.38 -8.38
N ALA A 138 11.10 -3.09 -8.30
CA ALA A 138 12.09 -2.01 -8.39
C ALA A 138 13.12 -2.09 -7.24
N PHE A 139 12.67 -2.50 -6.05
CA PHE A 139 13.57 -2.78 -4.94
C PHE A 139 14.54 -3.93 -5.26
N ILE A 140 14.06 -5.05 -5.81
CA ILE A 140 14.94 -6.15 -6.23
C ILE A 140 15.94 -5.69 -7.31
N ASP A 141 15.53 -4.83 -8.24
CA ASP A 141 16.43 -4.27 -9.26
C ASP A 141 17.56 -3.44 -8.64
N SER A 142 17.29 -2.70 -7.55
CA SER A 142 18.35 -1.99 -6.82
C SER A 142 19.38 -2.95 -6.20
N ILE A 143 18.94 -4.12 -5.71
CA ILE A 143 19.84 -5.17 -5.21
C ILE A 143 20.69 -5.75 -6.35
N ARG A 144 20.09 -5.99 -7.52
CA ARG A 144 20.81 -6.44 -8.72
C ARG A 144 21.87 -5.42 -9.16
N ALA A 145 21.56 -4.13 -9.10
CA ALA A 145 22.52 -3.07 -9.40
C ALA A 145 23.70 -3.05 -8.41
N ALA A 146 23.44 -3.17 -7.11
CA ALA A 146 24.49 -3.28 -6.09
C ALA A 146 25.37 -4.53 -6.32
N LYS A 147 24.75 -5.68 -6.67
CA LYS A 147 25.46 -6.90 -7.05
C LYS A 147 26.38 -6.65 -8.25
N GLN A 148 25.88 -5.97 -9.28
CA GLN A 148 26.66 -5.64 -10.48
C GLN A 148 27.85 -4.71 -10.17
N MET A 149 27.71 -3.76 -9.25
CA MET A 149 28.84 -2.93 -8.81
C MET A 149 29.93 -3.79 -8.16
N LEU A 150 29.56 -4.75 -7.30
CA LEU A 150 30.52 -5.69 -6.71
C LEU A 150 31.21 -6.58 -7.75
N THR A 151 30.50 -7.06 -8.77
CA THR A 151 31.14 -7.86 -9.84
C THR A 151 32.09 -7.03 -10.71
N GLN A 152 31.91 -5.71 -10.75
CA GLN A 152 32.80 -4.76 -11.42
C GLN A 152 33.94 -4.25 -10.52
N ASN A 153 34.12 -4.83 -9.32
CA ASN A 153 35.05 -4.36 -8.29
C ASN A 153 34.78 -2.93 -7.77
N ASP A 154 33.63 -2.32 -8.10
CA ASP A 154 33.20 -1.05 -7.54
C ASP A 154 32.59 -1.24 -6.14
N THR A 155 33.49 -1.46 -5.19
CA THR A 155 33.16 -1.65 -3.78
C THR A 155 32.54 -0.40 -3.15
N ALA A 156 33.03 0.79 -3.52
CA ALA A 156 32.57 2.04 -2.93
C ALA A 156 31.14 2.34 -3.39
N GLY A 157 30.86 2.17 -4.68
CA GLY A 157 29.51 2.23 -5.24
C GLY A 157 28.59 1.20 -4.61
N ALA A 158 29.04 -0.05 -4.47
CA ALA A 158 28.24 -1.11 -3.84
C ALA A 158 27.87 -0.80 -2.38
N LYS A 159 28.80 -0.24 -1.58
CA LYS A 159 28.51 0.20 -0.20
C LYS A 159 27.41 1.26 -0.19
N SER A 160 27.56 2.28 -1.04
CA SER A 160 26.55 3.35 -1.18
C SER A 160 25.20 2.80 -1.65
N ALA A 161 25.20 1.81 -2.55
CA ALA A 161 23.98 1.18 -3.05
C ALA A 161 23.29 0.37 -1.95
N ILE A 162 24.04 -0.35 -1.11
CA ILE A 162 23.48 -1.07 0.05
C ILE A 162 22.86 -0.11 1.06
N ASP A 163 23.48 1.05 1.31
CA ASP A 163 22.88 2.08 2.17
C ASP A 163 21.55 2.60 1.59
N GLN A 164 21.45 2.75 0.27
CA GLN A 164 20.20 3.11 -0.41
C GLN A 164 19.14 2.00 -0.35
N ILE A 165 19.55 0.74 -0.48
CA ILE A 165 18.67 -0.43 -0.34
C ILE A 165 18.07 -0.44 1.06
N GLN A 166 18.89 -0.28 2.11
CA GLN A 166 18.39 -0.18 3.49
C GLN A 166 17.38 0.96 3.66
N SER A 167 17.62 2.10 3.01
CA SER A 167 16.67 3.23 3.06
C SER A 167 15.36 2.96 2.32
N SER A 168 15.40 2.19 1.24
CA SER A 168 14.23 1.87 0.41
C SER A 168 13.43 0.69 0.96
N TRP A 169 14.01 -0.10 1.86
CA TRP A 169 13.36 -1.25 2.49
C TRP A 169 12.07 -0.86 3.21
N LEU A 170 12.08 0.26 3.93
CA LEU A 170 10.92 0.82 4.64
C LEU A 170 9.68 1.03 3.75
N ASP A 171 9.89 1.23 2.45
CA ASP A 171 8.78 1.45 1.52
C ASP A 171 8.17 0.14 1.00
N VAL A 172 8.88 -0.99 1.12
CA VAL A 172 8.46 -2.30 0.61
C VAL A 172 8.29 -3.37 1.70
N GLU A 173 8.77 -3.13 2.92
CA GLU A 173 8.81 -4.12 4.00
C GLU A 173 7.42 -4.67 4.35
N ALA A 174 6.40 -3.81 4.32
CA ALA A 174 5.02 -4.17 4.58
C ALA A 174 4.49 -5.22 3.58
N VAL A 175 4.92 -5.13 2.31
CA VAL A 175 4.53 -6.09 1.25
C VAL A 175 5.19 -7.45 1.50
N VAL A 176 6.41 -7.45 2.04
CA VAL A 176 7.16 -8.67 2.33
C VAL A 176 6.64 -9.36 3.59
N VAL A 177 6.48 -8.63 4.70
CA VAL A 177 6.00 -9.20 5.97
C VAL A 177 4.58 -9.76 5.85
N ALA A 178 3.72 -9.12 5.06
CA ALA A 178 2.37 -9.60 4.79
C ALA A 178 2.34 -10.95 4.05
N GLN A 179 3.40 -11.29 3.32
CA GLN A 179 3.49 -12.53 2.55
C GLN A 179 4.36 -13.60 3.21
N SER A 180 5.42 -13.20 3.92
CA SER A 180 6.34 -14.13 4.59
C SER A 180 7.15 -13.43 5.68
N SER A 181 6.86 -13.77 6.94
CA SER A 181 7.66 -13.36 8.10
C SER A 181 9.09 -13.93 8.04
N GLN A 182 9.27 -15.11 7.46
CA GLN A 182 10.58 -15.73 7.28
C GLN A 182 11.46 -14.93 6.31
N VAL A 183 10.91 -14.52 5.16
CA VAL A 183 11.67 -13.72 4.19
C VAL A 183 11.94 -12.33 4.75
N TYR A 184 10.99 -11.72 5.45
CA TYR A 184 11.19 -10.46 6.16
C TYR A 184 12.40 -10.51 7.10
N ALA A 185 12.41 -11.47 8.04
CA ALA A 185 13.51 -11.62 9.00
C ALA A 185 14.86 -11.91 8.31
N ALA A 186 14.83 -12.71 7.24
CA ALA A 186 16.03 -12.96 6.45
C ALA A 186 16.55 -11.69 5.77
N MET A 187 15.69 -10.79 5.30
CA MET A 187 16.13 -9.54 4.65
C MET A 187 16.74 -8.56 5.64
N GLU A 188 16.17 -8.42 6.84
CA GLU A 188 16.76 -7.60 7.91
C GLU A 188 18.19 -8.06 8.22
N GLN A 189 18.38 -9.37 8.38
CA GLN A 189 19.69 -9.95 8.63
C GLN A 189 20.64 -9.80 7.43
N ASP A 190 20.17 -10.09 6.23
CA ASP A 190 20.99 -10.12 5.01
C ASP A 190 21.51 -8.74 4.63
N MET A 191 20.69 -7.68 4.74
CA MET A 191 21.14 -6.31 4.47
C MET A 191 22.30 -5.89 5.37
N VAL A 192 22.20 -6.21 6.66
CA VAL A 192 23.25 -5.87 7.62
C VAL A 192 24.49 -6.73 7.40
N THR A 193 24.30 -8.02 7.12
CA THR A 193 25.42 -8.93 6.82
C THR A 193 26.17 -8.50 5.57
N ALA A 194 25.46 -8.15 4.49
CA ALA A 194 26.09 -7.67 3.26
C ALA A 194 26.92 -6.41 3.51
N LYS A 195 26.39 -5.44 4.27
CA LYS A 195 27.12 -4.23 4.67
C LYS A 195 28.34 -4.56 5.52
N ALA A 196 28.18 -5.40 6.54
CA ALA A 196 29.25 -5.82 7.45
C ALA A 196 30.43 -6.46 6.71
N LEU A 197 30.15 -7.35 5.76
CA LEU A 197 31.15 -8.01 4.91
C LEU A 197 31.92 -7.05 4.00
N LEU A 198 31.30 -5.92 3.63
CA LEU A 198 31.97 -4.89 2.84
C LEU A 198 32.80 -3.91 3.69
N ILE A 199 32.41 -3.64 4.94
CA ILE A 199 33.12 -2.68 5.81
C ILE A 199 34.21 -3.32 6.67
N GLN A 200 34.20 -4.65 6.85
CA GLN A 200 35.24 -5.36 7.58
C GLN A 200 36.62 -5.29 6.88
N ASN A 201 37.68 -5.54 7.64
CA ASN A 201 39.06 -5.57 7.16
C ASN A 201 39.70 -6.93 7.48
N PRO A 202 40.10 -7.75 6.47
CA PRO A 202 39.94 -7.52 5.03
C PRO A 202 38.48 -7.67 4.59
N GLN A 203 38.12 -6.93 3.55
CA GLN A 203 36.78 -6.98 2.95
C GLN A 203 36.52 -8.34 2.28
N ASP A 204 35.29 -8.85 2.40
CA ASP A 204 34.85 -10.08 1.75
C ASP A 204 33.72 -9.82 0.73
N SER A 205 34.12 -9.35 -0.46
CA SER A 205 33.18 -9.08 -1.56
C SER A 205 32.48 -10.34 -2.07
N SER A 206 33.14 -11.51 -1.98
CA SER A 206 32.60 -12.78 -2.47
C SER A 206 31.45 -13.24 -1.58
N ALA A 207 31.62 -13.19 -0.26
CA ALA A 207 30.53 -13.48 0.66
C ALA A 207 29.40 -12.44 0.53
N ALA A 208 29.71 -11.16 0.35
CA ALA A 208 28.69 -10.13 0.13
C ALA A 208 27.85 -10.41 -1.13
N LEU A 209 28.47 -10.83 -2.24
CA LEU A 209 27.76 -11.25 -3.46
C LEU A 209 26.78 -12.41 -3.20
N GLN A 210 27.19 -13.40 -2.42
CA GLN A 210 26.31 -14.53 -2.06
C GLN A 210 25.10 -14.09 -1.24
N VAL A 211 25.29 -13.13 -0.33
CA VAL A 211 24.20 -12.56 0.46
C VAL A 211 23.22 -11.80 -0.45
N LEU A 212 23.71 -10.96 -1.36
CA LEU A 212 22.86 -10.25 -2.32
C LEU A 212 22.08 -11.24 -3.23
N ASP A 213 22.70 -12.34 -3.64
CA ASP A 213 22.04 -13.39 -4.42
C ASP A 213 20.93 -14.10 -3.66
N ARG A 214 21.16 -14.38 -2.37
CA ARG A 214 20.14 -14.94 -1.48
C ARG A 214 18.96 -13.97 -1.32
N MET A 215 19.23 -12.67 -1.13
CA MET A 215 18.19 -11.64 -1.05
C MET A 215 17.32 -11.63 -2.31
N ILE A 216 17.93 -11.58 -3.49
CA ILE A 216 17.22 -11.62 -4.77
C ILE A 216 16.37 -12.89 -4.89
N THR A 217 16.95 -14.04 -4.54
CA THR A 217 16.28 -15.36 -4.62
C THR A 217 15.05 -15.44 -3.71
N ASN A 218 15.14 -14.90 -2.50
CA ASN A 218 14.06 -14.92 -1.51
C ASN A 218 12.92 -13.93 -1.87
N LEU A 219 13.26 -12.75 -2.40
CA LEU A 219 12.28 -11.71 -2.73
C LEU A 219 11.58 -11.93 -4.07
N THR A 220 12.25 -12.53 -5.05
CA THR A 220 11.72 -12.70 -6.42
C THR A 220 10.35 -13.42 -6.45
N PRO A 221 10.12 -14.52 -5.70
CA PRO A 221 8.80 -15.17 -5.65
C PRO A 221 7.70 -14.27 -5.09
N LEU A 222 8.01 -13.40 -4.13
CA LEU A 222 7.04 -12.50 -3.52
C LEU A 222 6.68 -11.36 -4.47
N ALA A 223 7.64 -10.84 -5.23
CA ALA A 223 7.39 -9.82 -6.25
C ALA A 223 6.49 -10.32 -7.40
N LYS A 224 6.65 -11.59 -7.80
CA LYS A 224 5.78 -12.20 -8.82
C LYS A 224 4.33 -12.36 -8.37
N LYS A 225 4.09 -12.57 -7.07
CA LYS A 225 2.73 -12.69 -6.51
C LYS A 225 2.00 -11.35 -6.46
N THR A 226 2.75 -10.24 -6.45
CA THR A 226 2.22 -8.89 -6.32
C THR A 226 2.44 -8.05 -7.58
N SER A 227 2.80 -8.64 -8.72
CA SER A 227 2.93 -7.90 -9.97
C SER A 227 1.67 -8.03 -10.80
N TYR A 228 0.96 -6.93 -11.00
CA TYR A 228 -0.05 -6.83 -12.04
C TYR A 228 0.58 -6.25 -13.31
N THR A 229 0.06 -6.70 -14.45
CA THR A 229 0.47 -6.27 -15.79
C THR A 229 -0.57 -5.33 -16.38
N PHE A 230 -0.21 -4.67 -17.48
CA PHE A 230 -1.17 -3.86 -18.24
C PHE A 230 -2.36 -4.69 -18.74
N LEU A 231 -2.19 -6.01 -18.92
CA LEU A 231 -3.28 -6.92 -19.31
C LEU A 231 -4.27 -7.12 -18.18
N ASP A 232 -3.81 -7.23 -16.94
CA ASP A 232 -4.69 -7.36 -15.77
C ASP A 232 -5.53 -6.10 -15.59
N ALA A 233 -4.90 -4.93 -15.71
CA ALA A 233 -5.58 -3.64 -15.71
C ALA A 233 -6.64 -3.53 -16.82
N ALA A 234 -6.30 -3.93 -18.04
CA ALA A 234 -7.22 -3.93 -19.17
C ALA A 234 -8.38 -4.91 -18.96
N MET A 235 -8.12 -6.12 -18.46
CA MET A 235 -9.14 -7.16 -18.24
C MET A 235 -10.15 -6.77 -17.16
N ILE A 236 -9.72 -6.11 -16.09
CA ILE A 236 -10.62 -5.55 -15.08
C ILE A 236 -11.57 -4.55 -15.74
N LEU A 237 -11.02 -3.55 -16.45
CA LEU A 237 -11.85 -2.52 -17.10
C LEU A 237 -12.79 -3.13 -18.15
N LEU A 238 -12.33 -4.12 -18.91
CA LEU A 238 -13.14 -4.82 -19.90
C LEU A 238 -14.31 -5.56 -19.26
N ARG A 239 -14.10 -6.25 -18.13
CA ARG A 239 -15.17 -6.98 -17.43
C ARG A 239 -16.25 -6.03 -16.96
N GLU A 240 -15.88 -5.07 -16.10
CA GLU A 240 -16.84 -4.17 -15.48
C GLU A 240 -17.48 -3.24 -16.53
N GLY A 241 -16.67 -2.76 -17.47
CA GLY A 241 -17.13 -1.90 -18.56
C GLY A 241 -18.09 -2.61 -19.51
N LEU A 242 -17.88 -3.89 -19.81
CA LEU A 242 -18.77 -4.67 -20.67
C LEU A 242 -20.10 -4.97 -19.97
N GLU A 243 -20.10 -5.24 -18.66
CA GLU A 243 -21.33 -5.39 -17.88
C GLU A 243 -22.19 -4.11 -17.92
N ALA A 244 -21.57 -2.95 -17.66
CA ALA A 244 -22.26 -1.66 -17.78
C ALA A 244 -22.81 -1.44 -19.19
N LEU A 245 -22.01 -1.77 -20.21
CA LEU A 245 -22.35 -1.58 -21.62
C LEU A 245 -23.53 -2.48 -22.03
N LEU A 246 -23.56 -3.73 -21.58
CA LEU A 246 -24.68 -4.65 -21.84
C LEU A 246 -25.99 -4.15 -21.23
N VAL A 247 -25.96 -3.60 -20.01
CA VAL A 247 -27.17 -3.02 -19.39
C VAL A 247 -27.65 -1.79 -20.16
N VAL A 248 -26.73 -0.90 -20.54
CA VAL A 248 -27.06 0.30 -21.34
C VAL A 248 -27.61 -0.10 -22.71
N ALA A 249 -27.00 -1.10 -23.38
CA ALA A 249 -27.46 -1.62 -24.65
C ALA A 249 -28.86 -2.23 -24.56
N ALA A 250 -29.16 -2.97 -23.49
CA ALA A 250 -30.49 -3.52 -23.24
C ALA A 250 -31.54 -2.40 -23.08
N LEU A 251 -31.22 -1.35 -22.32
CA LEU A 251 -32.09 -0.17 -22.16
C LEU A 251 -32.30 0.58 -23.48
N LEU A 252 -31.23 0.79 -24.26
CA LEU A 252 -31.30 1.42 -25.57
C LEU A 252 -32.18 0.58 -26.51
N THR A 253 -31.97 -0.73 -26.58
CA THR A 253 -32.73 -1.67 -27.43
C THR A 253 -34.22 -1.67 -27.05
N PHE A 254 -34.52 -1.72 -25.75
CA PHE A 254 -35.90 -1.63 -25.25
C PHE A 254 -36.58 -0.33 -25.68
N LEU A 255 -35.84 0.79 -25.62
CA LEU A 255 -36.36 2.10 -26.01
C LEU A 255 -36.54 2.22 -27.54
N GLN A 256 -35.64 1.62 -28.32
CA GLN A 256 -35.75 1.54 -29.78
C GLN A 256 -36.98 0.73 -30.19
N ARG A 257 -37.19 -0.45 -29.59
CA ARG A 257 -38.33 -1.33 -29.89
C ARG A 257 -39.68 -0.74 -29.47
N SER A 258 -39.69 0.11 -28.44
CA SER A 258 -40.90 0.81 -27.99
C SER A 258 -41.21 2.09 -28.80
N GLY A 259 -40.50 2.35 -29.91
CA GLY A 259 -40.76 3.48 -30.80
C GLY A 259 -40.37 4.85 -30.23
N ASN A 260 -39.63 4.87 -29.12
CA ASN A 260 -39.35 6.07 -28.32
C ASN A 260 -37.89 6.53 -28.45
N LYS A 261 -37.29 6.39 -29.64
CA LYS A 261 -35.85 6.66 -29.90
C LYS A 261 -35.38 8.04 -29.43
N GLU A 262 -36.21 9.06 -29.51
CA GLU A 262 -35.87 10.44 -29.08
C GLU A 262 -35.51 10.55 -27.59
N LYS A 263 -35.96 9.58 -26.78
CA LYS A 263 -35.77 9.57 -25.33
C LYS A 263 -34.43 8.94 -24.91
N GLN A 264 -33.61 8.47 -25.86
CA GLN A 264 -32.27 7.92 -25.59
C GLN A 264 -31.36 8.92 -24.85
N LYS A 265 -31.59 10.23 -25.03
CA LYS A 265 -30.89 11.29 -24.30
C LYS A 265 -30.95 11.11 -22.78
N TRP A 266 -32.05 10.56 -22.24
CA TRP A 266 -32.18 10.28 -20.81
C TRP A 266 -31.27 9.15 -20.35
N ILE A 267 -31.13 8.10 -21.15
CA ILE A 267 -30.18 7.00 -20.86
C ILE A 267 -28.75 7.55 -20.86
N TRP A 268 -28.37 8.31 -21.89
CA TRP A 268 -27.04 8.94 -21.95
C TRP A 268 -26.79 9.93 -20.81
N SER A 269 -27.82 10.65 -20.34
CA SER A 269 -27.69 11.51 -19.16
C SER A 269 -27.40 10.71 -17.89
N GLY A 270 -28.01 9.53 -17.73
CA GLY A 270 -27.73 8.61 -16.64
C GLY A 270 -26.31 8.05 -16.71
N VAL A 271 -25.89 7.59 -17.89
CA VAL A 271 -24.51 7.14 -18.16
C VAL A 271 -23.50 8.22 -17.78
N GLY A 272 -23.69 9.45 -18.27
CA GLY A 272 -22.78 10.57 -17.99
C GLY A 272 -22.72 10.91 -16.49
N ALA A 273 -23.87 10.95 -15.81
CA ALA A 273 -23.92 11.16 -14.37
C ALA A 273 -23.23 10.03 -13.58
N GLY A 274 -23.39 8.78 -14.03
CA GLY A 274 -22.76 7.61 -13.42
C GLY A 274 -21.24 7.68 -13.52
N LEU A 275 -20.71 7.89 -14.73
CA LEU A 275 -19.28 8.07 -14.96
C LEU A 275 -18.71 9.25 -14.16
N GLY A 276 -19.42 10.38 -14.13
CA GLY A 276 -19.00 11.57 -13.38
C GLY A 276 -18.91 11.29 -11.88
N LEU A 277 -19.88 10.57 -11.30
CA LEU A 277 -19.88 10.25 -9.89
C LEU A 277 -18.82 9.19 -9.53
N SER A 278 -18.58 8.20 -10.40
CA SER A 278 -17.49 7.24 -10.24
C SER A 278 -16.11 7.91 -10.31
N MET A 279 -15.94 8.90 -11.20
CA MET A 279 -14.71 9.71 -11.26
C MET A 279 -14.53 10.57 -10.01
N LEU A 280 -15.61 11.18 -9.52
CA LEU A 280 -15.59 11.94 -8.27
C LEU A 280 -15.22 11.05 -7.08
N LEU A 281 -15.74 9.81 -7.01
CA LEU A 281 -15.34 8.83 -6.02
C LEU A 281 -13.84 8.51 -6.12
N ALA A 282 -13.32 8.28 -7.33
CA ALA A 282 -11.90 8.03 -7.54
C ALA A 282 -11.03 9.19 -7.04
N ILE A 283 -11.43 10.44 -7.29
CA ILE A 283 -10.73 11.64 -6.81
C ILE A 283 -10.79 11.72 -5.28
N ILE A 284 -11.96 11.51 -4.66
CA ILE A 284 -12.08 11.54 -3.20
C ILE A 284 -11.16 10.49 -2.58
N VAL A 285 -11.18 9.27 -3.11
CA VAL A 285 -10.33 8.19 -2.60
C VAL A 285 -8.85 8.53 -2.80
N GLN A 286 -8.46 9.02 -3.98
CA GLN A 286 -7.09 9.45 -4.23
C GLN A 286 -6.64 10.56 -3.27
N LEU A 287 -7.50 11.55 -3.01
CA LEU A 287 -7.21 12.63 -2.05
C LEU A 287 -7.01 12.06 -0.65
N LEU A 288 -7.90 11.18 -0.20
CA LEU A 288 -7.81 10.49 1.09
C LEU A 288 -6.51 9.69 1.26
N PHE A 289 -6.04 9.01 0.21
CA PHE A 289 -4.75 8.30 0.21
C PHE A 289 -3.54 9.25 0.10
N SER A 290 -3.68 10.41 -0.57
CA SER A 290 -2.57 11.35 -0.82
C SER A 290 -2.37 12.38 0.31
N SER A 291 -3.43 12.75 1.03
CA SER A 291 -3.39 13.82 2.02
C SER A 291 -2.72 13.43 3.34
N GLY A 292 -2.26 12.18 3.49
CA GLY A 292 -1.68 11.69 4.74
C GLY A 292 -2.62 11.82 5.94
N THR A 293 -3.92 12.09 5.70
CA THR A 293 -4.96 12.25 6.74
C THR A 293 -5.11 10.95 7.55
N PHE A 294 -4.67 9.84 6.97
CA PHE A 294 -4.34 8.61 7.67
C PHE A 294 -2.82 8.60 7.84
N GLY A 295 -2.35 8.91 9.06
CA GLY A 295 -0.92 8.90 9.41
C GLY A 295 -0.24 7.55 9.15
N ASN A 296 1.06 7.49 9.41
CA ASN A 296 2.03 6.43 9.07
C ASN A 296 1.64 4.96 9.42
N ASN A 297 0.53 4.70 10.10
CA ASN A 297 -0.14 3.41 10.30
C ASN A 297 -0.76 2.81 9.02
N ASN A 298 0.04 2.76 7.93
CA ASN A 298 -0.37 2.33 6.59
C ASN A 298 -0.94 0.90 6.52
N ALA A 299 -0.55 0.00 7.43
CA ALA A 299 -0.95 -1.41 7.37
C ALA A 299 -2.37 -1.66 7.92
N LEU A 300 -2.67 -1.15 9.12
CA LEU A 300 -3.97 -1.36 9.77
C LEU A 300 -5.09 -0.62 9.04
N ILE A 301 -4.83 0.64 8.62
CA ILE A 301 -5.84 1.44 7.92
C ILE A 301 -6.03 0.96 6.49
N GLY A 302 -4.95 0.55 5.79
CA GLY A 302 -5.03 -0.15 4.51
C GLY A 302 -5.90 -1.42 4.60
N GLY A 303 -5.69 -2.20 5.66
CA GLY A 303 -6.52 -3.36 6.01
C GLY A 303 -7.98 -3.00 6.26
N TRP A 304 -8.27 -1.95 7.02
CA TRP A 304 -9.64 -1.47 7.25
C TRP A 304 -10.32 -0.92 5.99
N THR A 305 -9.59 -0.23 5.12
CA THR A 305 -10.12 0.20 3.81
C THR A 305 -10.41 -0.98 2.89
N ALA A 306 -9.55 -2.01 2.88
CA ALA A 306 -9.81 -3.24 2.13
C ALA A 306 -11.02 -4.00 2.70
N LEU A 307 -11.15 -4.06 4.03
CA LEU A 307 -12.31 -4.64 4.71
C LEU A 307 -13.59 -3.85 4.41
N PHE A 308 -13.51 -2.52 4.39
CA PHE A 308 -14.62 -1.63 4.06
C PHE A 308 -15.03 -1.78 2.60
N ALA A 309 -14.07 -1.83 1.67
CA ALA A 309 -14.32 -2.10 0.26
C ALA A 309 -14.97 -3.48 0.08
N ALA A 310 -14.47 -4.52 0.74
CA ALA A 310 -15.08 -5.84 0.74
C ALA A 310 -16.50 -5.83 1.31
N ALA A 311 -16.73 -5.13 2.43
CA ALA A 311 -18.05 -4.97 3.03
C ALA A 311 -19.01 -4.20 2.12
N MET A 312 -18.52 -3.19 1.39
CA MET A 312 -19.29 -2.43 0.43
C MET A 312 -19.67 -3.31 -0.78
N LEU A 313 -18.74 -4.13 -1.30
CA LEU A 313 -19.02 -5.11 -2.36
C LEU A 313 -20.04 -6.17 -1.90
N LEU A 314 -19.90 -6.69 -0.67
CA LEU A 314 -20.87 -7.60 -0.07
C LEU A 314 -22.24 -6.93 0.12
N TYR A 315 -22.27 -5.67 0.54
CA TYR A 315 -23.50 -4.90 0.68
C TYR A 315 -24.20 -4.70 -0.67
N VAL A 316 -23.45 -4.33 -1.72
CA VAL A 316 -23.97 -4.15 -3.08
C VAL A 316 -24.48 -5.47 -3.66
N SER A 317 -23.72 -6.56 -3.49
CA SER A 317 -24.16 -7.91 -3.88
C SER A 317 -25.40 -8.37 -3.10
N HIS A 318 -25.45 -8.12 -1.80
CA HIS A 318 -26.60 -8.47 -0.96
C HIS A 318 -27.84 -7.62 -1.30
N TRP A 319 -27.67 -6.33 -1.61
CA TRP A 319 -28.76 -5.46 -2.06
C TRP A 319 -29.37 -5.96 -3.38
N LEU A 320 -28.54 -6.45 -4.30
CA LEU A 320 -28.97 -7.03 -5.57
C LEU A 320 -29.79 -8.32 -5.35
N HIS A 321 -29.31 -9.20 -4.47
CA HIS A 321 -30.03 -10.44 -4.13
C HIS A 321 -31.33 -10.13 -3.37
N SER A 322 -31.33 -9.15 -2.47
CA SER A 322 -32.49 -8.74 -1.66
C SER A 322 -33.60 -8.04 -2.46
N ASN A 323 -33.29 -7.36 -3.57
CA ASN A 323 -34.27 -6.66 -4.41
C ASN A 323 -34.67 -7.42 -5.69
N SER A 324 -34.19 -8.65 -5.86
CA SER A 324 -34.55 -9.58 -6.94
C SER A 324 -35.98 -10.15 -6.88
N SER A 325 -36.88 -9.61 -6.04
CA SER A 325 -38.30 -9.98 -6.07
C SER A 325 -38.98 -9.32 -7.28
N ILE A 326 -38.74 -9.90 -8.46
CA ILE A 326 -39.34 -9.57 -9.76
C ILE A 326 -40.87 -9.42 -9.64
N ASP A 327 -41.52 -10.17 -8.74
CA ASP A 327 -42.96 -10.12 -8.48
C ASP A 327 -43.47 -8.79 -7.90
N ARG A 328 -42.69 -8.12 -7.03
CA ARG A 328 -43.07 -6.79 -6.49
C ARG A 328 -42.84 -5.69 -7.51
N TRP A 329 -41.81 -5.84 -8.34
CA TRP A 329 -41.49 -4.92 -9.41
C TRP A 329 -42.50 -5.00 -10.56
N GLN A 330 -42.90 -6.21 -10.98
CA GLN A 330 -43.98 -6.40 -11.94
C GLN A 330 -45.31 -5.85 -11.44
N LYS A 331 -45.67 -6.05 -10.16
CA LYS A 331 -46.89 -5.44 -9.58
C LYS A 331 -46.82 -3.92 -9.50
N TYR A 332 -45.65 -3.35 -9.16
CA TYR A 332 -45.44 -1.90 -9.12
C TYR A 332 -45.51 -1.27 -10.53
N ILE A 333 -44.85 -1.90 -11.51
CA ILE A 333 -44.88 -1.49 -12.93
C ILE A 333 -46.30 -1.63 -13.48
N LYS A 334 -46.97 -2.77 -13.30
CA LYS A 334 -48.30 -3.02 -13.88
C LYS A 334 -49.38 -2.09 -13.31
N ASN A 335 -49.29 -1.69 -12.04
CA ASN A 335 -50.23 -0.76 -11.41
C ASN A 335 -49.90 0.73 -11.66
N LYS A 336 -48.65 1.10 -11.95
CA LYS A 336 -48.25 2.49 -12.26
C LYS A 336 -48.22 2.82 -13.75
N THR A 337 -48.18 1.80 -14.64
CA THR A 337 -48.08 2.00 -16.10
C THR A 337 -49.37 2.54 -16.72
N THR A 338 -50.54 2.28 -16.13
CA THR A 338 -51.82 2.81 -16.63
C THR A 338 -52.04 4.30 -16.32
N GLN A 339 -51.22 4.93 -15.47
CA GLN A 339 -51.33 6.36 -15.11
C GLN A 339 -50.05 7.20 -15.38
N ALA A 340 -48.87 6.60 -15.54
CA ALA A 340 -47.60 7.34 -15.61
C ALA A 340 -47.06 7.61 -17.03
N LEU A 341 -47.90 7.48 -18.05
CA LEU A 341 -47.53 7.59 -19.47
C LEU A 341 -47.12 9.02 -19.94
N ALA A 342 -47.04 10.02 -19.06
CA ALA A 342 -46.63 11.37 -19.48
C ALA A 342 -45.28 11.88 -18.93
N LYS A 343 -44.83 11.50 -17.71
CA LYS A 343 -43.58 12.07 -17.12
C LYS A 343 -42.73 11.13 -16.24
N GLY A 344 -43.23 9.97 -15.78
CA GLY A 344 -42.54 9.13 -14.79
C GLY A 344 -41.55 8.09 -15.33
N SER A 345 -41.70 7.66 -16.58
CA SER A 345 -40.90 6.59 -17.21
C SER A 345 -39.51 7.03 -17.69
N LEU A 346 -39.31 8.33 -17.92
CA LEU A 346 -38.05 8.87 -18.46
C LEU A 346 -36.95 8.99 -17.41
N ILE A 347 -37.33 9.50 -16.24
CA ILE A 347 -36.44 9.63 -15.07
C ILE A 347 -36.01 8.25 -14.58
N SER A 348 -36.89 7.23 -14.65
CA SER A 348 -36.50 5.86 -14.31
C SER A 348 -35.46 5.28 -15.27
N LEU A 349 -35.51 5.57 -16.57
CA LEU A 349 -34.49 5.10 -17.52
C LEU A 349 -33.13 5.77 -17.28
N ALA A 350 -33.14 7.08 -17.00
CA ALA A 350 -31.94 7.80 -16.59
C ALA A 350 -31.37 7.25 -15.27
N PHE A 351 -32.22 7.00 -14.28
CA PHE A 351 -31.78 6.48 -12.99
C PHE A 351 -31.27 5.03 -13.07
N LEU A 352 -31.88 4.18 -13.89
CA LEU A 352 -31.43 2.80 -14.10
C LEU A 352 -30.07 2.74 -14.80
N SER A 353 -29.89 3.53 -15.86
CA SER A 353 -28.60 3.64 -16.55
C SER A 353 -27.53 4.27 -15.65
N PHE A 354 -27.89 5.29 -14.87
CA PHE A 354 -27.02 5.85 -13.83
C PHE A 354 -26.56 4.81 -12.82
N LEU A 355 -27.48 4.06 -12.20
CA LEU A 355 -27.14 3.08 -11.18
C LEU A 355 -26.26 1.96 -11.73
N ALA A 356 -26.56 1.47 -12.94
CA ALA A 356 -25.75 0.45 -13.60
C ALA A 356 -24.31 0.93 -13.82
N VAL A 357 -24.13 2.09 -14.46
CA VAL A 357 -22.80 2.63 -14.75
C VAL A 357 -22.06 3.05 -13.49
N PHE A 358 -22.76 3.66 -12.53
CA PHE A 358 -22.16 4.04 -11.26
C PHE A 358 -21.64 2.82 -10.49
N ARG A 359 -22.44 1.75 -10.41
CA ARG A 359 -22.04 0.50 -9.75
C ARG A 359 -20.79 -0.07 -10.37
N GLU A 360 -20.81 -0.39 -11.67
CA GLU A 360 -19.63 -1.00 -12.31
C GLU A 360 -18.43 -0.04 -12.31
N GLY A 361 -18.68 1.27 -12.39
CA GLY A 361 -17.66 2.29 -12.22
C GLY A 361 -17.06 2.32 -10.81
N THR A 362 -17.85 2.10 -9.75
CA THR A 362 -17.32 1.97 -8.38
C THR A 362 -16.50 0.70 -8.18
N GLU A 363 -16.96 -0.44 -8.72
CA GLU A 363 -16.22 -1.70 -8.68
C GLU A 363 -14.88 -1.55 -9.42
N THR A 364 -14.88 -0.95 -10.61
CA THR A 364 -13.67 -0.63 -11.39
C THR A 364 -12.69 0.23 -10.57
N VAL A 365 -13.18 1.32 -9.95
CA VAL A 365 -12.34 2.22 -9.14
C VAL A 365 -11.71 1.47 -7.97
N LEU A 366 -12.48 0.65 -7.25
CA LEU A 366 -11.98 -0.13 -6.11
C LEU A 366 -10.93 -1.16 -6.53
N PHE A 367 -11.15 -1.88 -7.64
CA PHE A 367 -10.15 -2.80 -8.18
C PHE A 367 -8.86 -2.07 -8.57
N TYR A 368 -8.97 -0.91 -9.23
CA TYR A 368 -7.81 -0.11 -9.63
C TYR A 368 -7.03 0.43 -8.43
N ILE A 369 -7.71 0.85 -7.36
CA ILE A 369 -7.07 1.28 -6.11
C ILE A 369 -6.30 0.12 -5.48
N GLY A 370 -6.90 -1.07 -5.39
CA GLY A 370 -6.22 -2.24 -4.83
C GLY A 370 -5.03 -2.72 -5.67
N MET A 371 -5.10 -2.54 -6.98
CA MET A 371 -4.05 -2.92 -7.92
C MET A 371 -2.92 -1.89 -8.01
N ALA A 372 -3.20 -0.59 -7.84
CA ALA A 372 -2.27 0.51 -8.07
C ALA A 372 -0.90 0.38 -7.37
N PRO A 373 -0.79 -0.08 -6.10
CA PRO A 373 0.52 -0.27 -5.44
C PRO A 373 1.39 -1.38 -6.08
N SER A 374 0.75 -2.24 -6.86
CA SER A 374 1.27 -3.52 -7.37
C SER A 374 1.44 -3.50 -8.90
N ILE A 375 1.25 -2.33 -9.54
CA ILE A 375 1.48 -2.10 -10.97
C ILE A 375 2.24 -0.79 -11.17
N GLY A 376 3.16 -0.75 -12.15
CA GLY A 376 3.81 0.50 -12.54
C GLY A 376 2.82 1.46 -13.21
N LEU A 377 2.97 2.77 -12.99
CA LEU A 377 2.08 3.81 -13.55
C LEU A 377 1.89 3.66 -15.08
N THR A 378 2.97 3.40 -15.82
CA THR A 378 2.90 3.18 -17.28
C THR A 378 2.05 1.96 -17.63
N GLY A 379 2.19 0.86 -16.89
CA GLY A 379 1.39 -0.36 -17.10
C GLY A 379 -0.09 -0.12 -16.80
N LEU A 380 -0.39 0.61 -15.72
CA LEU A 380 -1.75 1.00 -15.35
C LEU A 380 -2.40 1.85 -16.44
N LEU A 381 -1.72 2.91 -16.90
CA LEU A 381 -2.23 3.82 -17.93
C LEU A 381 -2.40 3.13 -19.29
N LEU A 382 -1.45 2.28 -19.67
CA LEU A 382 -1.56 1.49 -20.90
C LEU A 382 -2.75 0.53 -20.83
N GLY A 383 -2.92 -0.19 -19.71
CA GLY A 383 -4.03 -1.10 -19.53
C GLY A 383 -5.39 -0.39 -19.57
N PHE A 384 -5.52 0.73 -18.86
CA PHE A 384 -6.72 1.57 -18.89
C PHE A 384 -7.03 2.09 -20.31
N GLY A 385 -6.00 2.58 -21.02
CA GLY A 385 -6.14 3.08 -22.38
C GLY A 385 -6.57 2.00 -23.37
N ILE A 386 -5.94 0.83 -23.33
CA ILE A 386 -6.29 -0.32 -24.18
C ILE A 386 -7.71 -0.81 -23.87
N GLY A 387 -8.05 -1.00 -22.59
CA GLY A 387 -9.37 -1.44 -22.18
C GLY A 387 -10.47 -0.45 -22.62
N SER A 388 -10.24 0.85 -22.44
CA SER A 388 -11.16 1.90 -22.89
C SER A 388 -11.35 1.91 -24.40
N ALA A 389 -10.27 1.77 -25.18
CA ALA A 389 -10.33 1.71 -26.64
C ALA A 389 -11.16 0.51 -27.12
N ILE A 390 -10.96 -0.66 -26.53
CA ILE A 390 -11.72 -1.87 -26.86
C ILE A 390 -13.20 -1.69 -26.49
N LEU A 391 -13.52 -1.14 -25.31
CA LEU A 391 -14.91 -0.86 -24.92
C LEU A 391 -15.61 0.12 -25.86
N LEU A 392 -14.89 1.15 -26.33
CA LEU A 392 -15.44 2.10 -27.31
C LEU A 392 -15.76 1.41 -28.64
N VAL A 393 -14.88 0.51 -29.12
CA VAL A 393 -15.13 -0.28 -30.34
C VAL A 393 -16.33 -1.20 -30.16
N ILE A 394 -16.39 -1.95 -29.06
CA ILE A 394 -17.50 -2.87 -28.74
C ILE A 394 -18.82 -2.09 -28.61
N GLY A 395 -18.80 -0.96 -27.90
CA GLY A 395 -19.97 -0.09 -27.74
C GLY A 395 -20.45 0.49 -29.05
N GLY A 396 -19.52 0.96 -29.89
CA GLY A 396 -19.83 1.42 -31.24
C GLY A 396 -20.49 0.33 -32.08
N LEU A 397 -19.95 -0.90 -32.05
CA LEU A 397 -20.52 -2.04 -32.78
C LEU A 397 -21.92 -2.39 -32.27
N ILE A 398 -22.15 -2.43 -30.96
CA ILE A 398 -23.47 -2.76 -30.38
C ILE A 398 -24.52 -1.71 -30.77
N ILE A 399 -24.15 -0.43 -30.81
CA ILE A 399 -25.07 0.66 -31.18
C ILE A 399 -25.30 0.71 -32.69
N PHE A 400 -24.31 0.35 -33.51
CA PHE A 400 -24.41 0.43 -34.97
C PHE A 400 -25.06 -0.80 -35.60
N VAL A 401 -24.85 -1.99 -35.02
CA VAL A 401 -25.38 -3.27 -35.53
C VAL A 401 -26.74 -3.63 -34.91
N GLY A 402 -27.05 -3.12 -33.70
CA GLY A 402 -28.31 -3.35 -32.98
C GLY A 402 -29.28 -2.17 -33.03
#